data_AF-A0A1G0D9N4-F1
#
_entry.id   AF-A0A1G0D9N4-F1
#
_cell.length_a   1.000
_cell.length_b   1.000
_cell.length_c   1.000
_cell.angle_alpha   90.00
_cell.angle_beta   90.00
_cell.angle_gamma   90.00
#
_symmetry.space_group_name_H-M   'P 1'
#
loop_
_entity.id
_entity.type
_entity.pdbx_description
1 polymer ?
#
loop_
_entity_poly.entity_id
_entity_poly.type
_entity_poly.pdbx_seq_one_letter_code
_entity_poly.pdbx_strand_id
1 'polypeptide(L)'
;MTDSELRFAKRAIRRKKIFLTLSITSVIVGLSLALYYSWQLATQPGFAPGIHFVLVILVLLTARQNLRQYYYAKILEKLIA
;
A
#
# COMPACT_ATOMS: atom_id res chain seq x y z
N MET A 1 -18.83 24.35 3.50
CA MET A 1 -18.33 23.37 2.52
C MET A 1 -18.62 23.92 1.16
N THR A 2 -17.58 24.21 0.39
CA THR A 2 -17.69 24.90 -0.90
C THR A 2 -17.88 23.86 -2.01
N ASP A 3 -18.65 24.15 -3.07
CA ASP A 3 -18.92 23.23 -4.19
C ASP A 3 -17.66 22.64 -4.86
N SER A 4 -16.53 23.34 -4.75
CA SER A 4 -15.21 22.88 -5.18
C SER A 4 -14.71 21.69 -4.36
N GLU A 5 -14.82 21.74 -3.04
CA GLU A 5 -14.39 20.66 -2.12
C GLU A 5 -15.22 19.40 -2.34
N LEU A 6 -16.51 19.56 -2.61
CA LEU A 6 -17.45 18.45 -2.85
C LEU A 6 -17.17 17.73 -4.18
N ARG A 7 -16.76 18.47 -5.23
CA ARG A 7 -16.32 17.89 -6.51
C ARG A 7 -14.94 17.22 -6.42
N PHE A 8 -14.01 17.78 -5.64
CA PHE A 8 -12.72 17.14 -5.34
C PHE A 8 -12.90 15.87 -4.51
N ALA A 9 -13.76 15.91 -3.49
CA ALA A 9 -14.13 14.76 -2.67
C ALA A 9 -14.74 13.65 -3.54
N LYS A 10 -15.73 13.95 -4.39
CA LYS A 10 -16.32 12.97 -5.32
C LYS A 10 -15.30 12.33 -6.27
N ARG A 11 -14.34 13.10 -6.81
CA ARG A 11 -13.26 12.55 -7.65
C ARG A 11 -12.29 11.67 -6.87
N ALA A 12 -11.92 12.07 -5.65
CA ALA A 12 -11.06 11.29 -4.77
C ALA A 12 -11.73 9.98 -4.34
N ILE A 13 -13.03 10.01 -4.01
CA ILE A 13 -13.86 8.84 -3.68
C ILE A 13 -13.94 7.88 -4.86
N ARG A 14 -14.07 8.37 -6.10
CA ARG A 14 -14.10 7.51 -7.30
C ARG A 14 -12.79 6.73 -7.51
N ARG A 15 -11.66 7.26 -7.03
CA ARG A 15 -10.34 6.62 -7.11
C ARG A 15 -10.02 5.73 -5.91
N LYS A 16 -10.90 5.62 -4.90
CA LYS A 16 -10.66 4.77 -3.70
C LYS A 16 -10.34 3.31 -4.05
N LYS A 17 -11.00 2.77 -5.08
CA LYS A 17 -10.75 1.39 -5.54
C LYS A 17 -9.31 1.21 -6.04
N ILE A 18 -8.73 2.23 -6.69
CA ILE A 18 -7.34 2.19 -7.19
C ILE A 18 -6.36 2.12 -6.03
N PHE A 19 -6.57 2.91 -4.96
CA PHE A 19 -5.72 2.83 -3.76
C PHE A 19 -5.79 1.47 -3.07
N LEU A 20 -6.97 0.86 -3.02
CA LEU A 20 -7.13 -0.48 -2.46
C LEU A 20 -6.41 -1.53 -3.32
N THR A 21 -6.57 -1.49 -4.65
CA THR A 21 -5.87 -2.40 -5.56
C THR A 21 -4.36 -2.22 -5.45
N LEU A 22 -3.84 -0.98 -5.45
CA LEU A 22 -2.41 -0.70 -5.27
C LEU A 22 -1.88 -1.21 -3.93
N SER A 23 -2.66 -1.07 -2.85
CA SER A 23 -2.29 -1.62 -1.54
C SER A 23 -2.19 -3.13 -1.60
N ILE A 24 -3.18 -3.82 -2.18
CA ILE A 24 -3.17 -5.29 -2.29
C ILE A 24 -2.01 -5.77 -3.16
N THR A 25 -1.79 -5.14 -4.31
CA THR A 25 -0.66 -5.46 -5.20
C THR A 25 0.68 -5.26 -4.49
N SER A 26 0.83 -4.17 -3.72
CA SER A 26 2.05 -3.92 -2.95
C SER A 26 2.28 -4.96 -1.85
N VAL A 27 1.21 -5.41 -1.17
CA VAL A 27 1.30 -6.52 -0.21
C VAL A 27 1.75 -7.81 -0.89
N ILE A 28 1.14 -8.16 -2.04
CA ILE A 28 1.50 -9.37 -2.80
C ILE A 28 2.98 -9.32 -3.19
N VAL A 29 3.43 -8.20 -3.76
CA VAL A 29 4.84 -8.02 -4.15
C VAL A 29 5.78 -8.13 -2.94
N GLY A 30 5.43 -7.48 -1.82
CA GLY A 30 6.20 -7.57 -0.58
C GLY A 30 6.28 -9.00 -0.03
N LEU A 31 5.19 -9.76 -0.08
CA LEU A 31 5.13 -11.15 0.36
C LEU A 31 5.97 -12.06 -0.54
N SER A 32 5.88 -11.89 -1.86
CA SER A 32 6.68 -12.63 -2.83
C SER A 32 8.18 -12.38 -2.64
N LEU A 33 8.57 -11.11 -2.42
CA LEU A 33 9.95 -10.74 -2.11
C LEU A 33 10.42 -11.34 -0.79
N ALA A 34 9.57 -11.31 0.25
CA ALA A 34 9.90 -11.90 1.55
C ALA A 34 10.17 -13.40 1.44
N LEU A 35 9.29 -14.14 0.73
CA LEU A 35 9.47 -15.58 0.49
C LEU A 35 10.73 -15.85 -0.34
N TYR A 36 10.96 -15.08 -1.40
CA TYR A 36 12.13 -15.23 -2.27
C TYR A 36 13.43 -15.00 -1.50
N TYR A 37 13.54 -13.92 -0.72
CA TYR A 37 14.72 -13.63 0.07
C TYR A 37 14.93 -14.60 1.24
N SER A 38 13.85 -15.13 1.82
CA SER A 38 13.94 -16.17 2.86
C SER A 38 14.51 -17.47 2.29
N TRP A 39 14.07 -17.85 1.08
CA TRP A 39 14.62 -19.00 0.37
C TRP A 39 16.08 -18.78 -0.04
N GLN A 40 16.42 -17.57 -0.48
CA GLN A 40 17.78 -17.22 -0.86
C GLN A 40 18.74 -17.19 0.33
N LEU A 41 18.29 -16.73 1.50
CA LEU A 41 19.03 -16.80 2.76
C LEU A 41 19.31 -18.25 3.19
N ALA A 42 18.35 -19.15 2.99
CA ALA A 42 18.52 -20.57 3.33
C ALA A 42 19.47 -21.31 2.37
N THR A 43 19.59 -20.83 1.12
CA THR A 43 20.36 -21.51 0.06
C THR A 43 21.76 -20.93 -0.12
N GLN A 44 21.98 -19.64 0.21
CA GLN A 44 23.24 -18.94 -0.05
C GLN A 44 23.90 -18.45 1.26
N PRO A 45 25.05 -19.03 1.67
CA PRO A 45 25.72 -18.69 2.92
C PRO A 45 26.42 -17.31 2.93
N GLY A 46 26.42 -16.57 1.82
CA GLY A 46 26.96 -15.21 1.71
C GLY A 46 25.90 -14.10 1.53
N PHE A 47 24.61 -14.45 1.63
CA PHE A 47 23.54 -13.50 1.39
C PHE A 47 23.44 -12.50 2.57
N ALA A 48 23.50 -11.20 2.28
CA ALA A 48 23.34 -10.15 3.29
C ALA A 48 21.87 -9.71 3.39
N PRO A 49 21.07 -10.25 4.34
CA PRO A 49 19.62 -10.03 4.36
C PRO A 49 19.23 -8.58 4.69
N GLY A 50 20.14 -7.76 5.22
CA GLY A 50 19.84 -6.43 5.74
C GLY A 50 19.13 -5.52 4.73
N ILE A 51 19.71 -5.33 3.54
CA ILE A 51 19.16 -4.40 2.53
C ILE A 51 17.83 -4.93 1.97
N HIS A 52 17.74 -6.24 1.76
CA HIS A 52 16.56 -6.91 1.22
C HIS A 52 15.37 -6.86 2.19
N PHE A 53 15.64 -6.99 3.49
CA PHE A 53 14.64 -6.84 4.53
C PHE A 53 14.09 -5.41 4.61
N VAL A 54 14.96 -4.40 4.50
CA VAL A 54 14.56 -2.99 4.45
C VAL A 54 13.70 -2.71 3.21
N LEU A 55 14.04 -3.28 2.06
CA LEU A 55 13.23 -3.16 0.83
C LEU A 55 11.82 -3.76 1.01
N VAL A 56 11.72 -4.96 1.59
CA VAL A 56 10.42 -5.59 1.87
C VAL A 56 9.59 -4.72 2.82
N ILE A 57 10.21 -4.20 3.89
CA ILE A 57 9.54 -3.31 4.83
C ILE A 57 9.05 -2.04 4.13
N LEU A 58 9.87 -1.40 3.30
CA LEU A 58 9.49 -0.20 2.55
C LEU A 58 8.26 -0.47 1.68
N VAL A 59 8.25 -1.58 0.94
CA VAL A 59 7.10 -1.98 0.11
C VAL A 59 5.83 -2.18 0.95
N LEU A 60 5.93 -2.85 2.10
CA LEU A 60 4.79 -3.06 3.01
C LEU A 60 4.33 -1.76 3.66
N LEU A 61 5.24 -0.83 3.98
CA LEU A 61 4.91 0.49 4.50
C LEU A 61 4.17 1.33 3.45
N THR A 62 4.59 1.28 2.19
CA THR A 62 3.88 1.92 1.07
C THR A 62 2.48 1.35 0.92
N ALA A 63 2.32 0.02 1.03
CA ALA A 63 1.01 -0.62 1.04
C ALA A 63 0.12 -0.07 2.17
N ARG A 64 0.66 0.01 3.40
CA ARG A 64 -0.08 0.57 4.56
C ARG A 64 -0.43 2.05 4.37
N GLN A 65 0.44 2.84 3.73
CA GLN A 65 0.15 4.24 3.41
C GLN A 65 -1.04 4.34 2.44
N ASN A 66 -1.05 3.53 1.38
CA ASN A 66 -2.17 3.45 0.43
C ASN A 66 -3.48 3.01 1.12
N LEU A 67 -3.42 2.04 2.02
CA LEU A 67 -4.57 1.60 2.80
C LEU A 67 -5.13 2.73 3.69
N ARG A 68 -4.26 3.52 4.30
CA ARG A 68 -4.67 4.66 5.14
C ARG A 68 -5.37 5.74 4.32
N GLN A 69 -4.87 6.06 3.13
CA GLN A 69 -5.53 6.98 2.19
C GLN A 69 -6.90 6.46 1.77
N TYR A 70 -7.05 5.15 1.57
CA TYR A 70 -8.34 4.53 1.32
C TYR A 70 -9.32 4.72 2.48
N TYR A 71 -8.88 4.50 3.73
CA TYR A 71 -9.72 4.72 4.91
C TYR A 71 -10.15 6.18 5.07
N TYR A 72 -9.24 7.14 4.87
CA TYR A 72 -9.60 8.57 4.88
C TYR A 72 -10.63 8.91 3.81
N ALA A 73 -10.45 8.42 2.58
CA ALA A 73 -11.41 8.63 1.49
C ALA A 73 -12.78 7.99 1.80
N LYS A 74 -12.81 6.82 2.45
CA LYS A 74 -14.04 6.13 2.87
C LYS A 74 -14.77 6.86 4.01
N ILE A 75 -14.04 7.40 4.99
CA ILE A 75 -14.63 8.20 6.07
C ILE A 75 -15.19 9.51 5.49
N LEU A 76 -14.46 10.16 4.59
CA LEU A 76 -14.92 11.36 3.89
C LEU A 76 -16.19 11.09 3.07
N GLU A 77 -16.27 9.95 2.37
CA GLU A 77 -17.48 9.50 1.68
C GLU A 77 -18.67 9.38 2.63
N LYS A 78 -18.49 8.76 3.80
CA LYS A 78 -19.56 8.57 4.80
C LYS A 78 -20.00 9.87 5.50
N LEU A 79 -19.16 10.91 5.49
CA LEU A 79 -19.49 12.22 6.07
C LEU A 79 -20.21 13.15 5.07
N ILE A 80 -20.01 12.92 3.77
CA ILE A 80 -20.53 13.77 2.69
C ILE A 80 -21.75 13.15 1.98
N ALA A 81 -21.88 11.81 1.99
CA ALA A 81 -23.00 11.07 1.41
C ALA A 81 -23.93 10.54 2.50
#